data_AF-A0A7G6U832-F1
#
_entry.id   AF-A0A7G6U832-F1
#
_cell.length_a   1.000
_cell.length_b   1.000
_cell.length_c   1.000
_cell.angle_alpha   90.00
_cell.angle_beta   90.00
_cell.angle_gamma   90.00
#
_symmetry.space_group_name_H-M   'P 1'
#
loop_
_entity.id
_entity.type
_entity.pdbx_description
1 polymer ?
#
loop_
_entity_poly.entity_id
_entity_poly.type
_entity_poly.pdbx_seq_one_letter_code
_entity_poly.pdbx_strand_id
1 'polypeptide(L)' 'MASAIELIVSAYVRVGDRDALVGLLDHRKRIATDLRSRTDFDFRVPLDAVENEIEVIEAGVATFDNSPS' A
#
# COMPACT_ATOMS: atom_id res chain seq x y z
N MET A 1 -15.11 -9.65 4.55
CA MET A 1 -14.69 -9.81 3.14
C MET A 1 -13.37 -9.09 2.99
N ALA A 2 -12.37 -9.71 2.37
CA ALA A 2 -11.12 -9.02 2.10
C ALA A 2 -11.36 -7.92 1.05
N SER A 3 -10.80 -6.74 1.30
CA SER A 3 -10.72 -5.65 0.35
C SER A 3 -9.85 -6.03 -0.85
N ALA A 4 -10.01 -5.30 -1.96
CA ALA A 4 -9.21 -5.55 -3.17
C ALA A 4 -7.71 -5.42 -2.91
N ILE A 5 -7.29 -4.46 -2.05
CA ILE A 5 -5.87 -4.27 -1.74
C ILE A 5 -5.29 -5.44 -0.95
N GLU A 6 -6.03 -6.00 0.02
CA GLU A 6 -5.60 -7.18 0.77
C GLU A 6 -5.40 -8.40 -0.15
N LEU A 7 -6.27 -8.57 -1.16
CA LEU A 7 -6.15 -9.64 -2.15
C LEU A 7 -4.91 -9.46 -3.06
N ILE A 8 -4.63 -8.23 -3.49
CA ILE A 8 -3.46 -7.91 -4.31
C ILE A 8 -2.17 -8.16 -3.50
N VAL A 9 -2.11 -7.66 -2.27
CA VAL A 9 -0.95 -7.85 -1.38
C VAL A 9 -0.73 -9.34 -1.10
N SER A 10 -1.80 -10.07 -0.77
CA SER A 10 -1.72 -11.53 -0.56
C SER A 10 -1.20 -12.27 -1.78
N ALA A 11 -1.58 -11.87 -3.00
CA ALA A 11 -1.08 -12.46 -4.23
C ALA A 11 0.44 -12.25 -4.40
N TYR A 12 0.94 -11.03 -4.20
CA TYR A 12 2.37 -10.73 -4.29
C TYR A 12 3.21 -11.46 -3.23
N VAL A 13 2.73 -11.49 -1.98
CA VAL A 13 3.38 -12.27 -0.90
C VAL A 13 3.45 -13.75 -1.27
N ARG A 14 2.36 -14.32 -1.77
CA ARG A 14 2.30 -15.74 -2.15
C ARG A 14 3.25 -16.10 -3.30
N VAL A 15 3.46 -15.21 -4.28
CA VAL A 15 4.39 -15.46 -5.38
C VAL A 15 5.83 -15.04 -5.07
N GLY A 16 6.08 -14.48 -3.88
CA GLY A 16 7.41 -14.09 -3.44
C GLY A 16 7.92 -12.78 -4.05
N ASP A 17 7.05 -11.98 -4.68
CA ASP A 17 7.45 -10.80 -5.45
C ASP A 17 7.46 -9.53 -4.58
N ARG A 18 8.51 -9.44 -3.76
CA ARG A 18 8.74 -8.30 -2.85
C ARG A 18 8.91 -6.99 -3.60
N ASP A 19 9.62 -7.01 -4.72
CA ASP A 19 9.95 -5.80 -5.48
C ASP A 19 8.70 -5.17 -6.11
N ALA A 20 7.79 -5.98 -6.65
CA ALA A 20 6.49 -5.48 -7.12
C ALA A 20 5.67 -4.86 -5.98
N LEU A 21 5.71 -5.46 -4.79
CA LEU A 21 4.99 -4.96 -3.63
C LEU A 21 5.57 -3.63 -3.10
N VAL A 22 6.89 -3.48 -3.10
CA VAL A 22 7.57 -2.21 -2.79
C VAL A 22 7.26 -1.15 -3.86
N GLY A 23 7.25 -1.52 -5.14
CA GLY A 23 6.85 -0.60 -6.22
C GLY A 23 5.41 -0.10 -6.07
N LEU A 24 4.49 -0.98 -5.63
CA LEU A 24 3.12 -0.61 -5.30
C LEU A 24 3.07 0.33 -4.09
N LEU A 25 3.84 0.06 -3.04
CA LEU A 25 3.95 0.93 -1.85
C LEU A 25 4.41 2.35 -2.23
N ASP A 26 5.48 2.45 -3.02
CA ASP A 26 6.03 3.72 -3.47
C ASP A 26 5.01 4.51 -4.30
N HIS A 27 4.26 3.83 -5.15
CA HIS A 27 3.20 4.46 -5.91
C HIS A 27 2.10 5.03 -5.01
N ARG A 28 1.67 4.29 -3.98
CA ARG A 28 0.64 4.76 -3.04
C ARG A 28 1.13 5.93 -2.17
N LYS A 29 2.38 5.88 -1.71
CA LYS A 29 3.03 7.00 -0.98
C LYS A 29 3.10 8.28 -1.82
N ARG A 30 3.37 8.17 -3.13
CA ARG A 30 3.32 9.31 -4.06
C ARG A 30 1.91 9.90 -4.13
N ILE A 31 0.88 9.06 -4.31
CA ILE A 31 -0.52 9.53 -4.33
C ILE A 31 -0.89 10.24 -3.02
N ALA A 32 -0.55 9.67 -1.86
CA ALA A 32 -0.83 10.30 -0.56
C ALA A 32 -0.14 11.67 -0.43
N THR A 33 1.10 11.78 -0.91
CA THR A 33 1.84 13.05 -0.95
C THR A 33 1.15 14.07 -1.84
N ASP A 34 0.74 13.67 -3.03
CA ASP A 34 0.04 14.54 -3.98
C ASP A 34 -1.30 15.02 -3.39
N LEU A 35 -2.08 14.13 -2.78
CA LEU A 35 -3.36 14.48 -2.15
C LEU A 35 -3.18 15.46 -0.98
N ARG A 36 -2.17 15.27 -0.12
CA ARG A 36 -1.86 16.19 0.99
C ARG A 36 -1.42 17.57 0.51
N SER A 37 -0.81 17.66 -0.68
CA SER A 37 -0.34 18.92 -1.24
C SER A 37 -1.45 19.80 -1.82
N ARG A 38 -2.65 19.22 -2.05
CA ARG A 38 -3.79 19.93 -2.64
C ARG A 38 -4.59 20.71 -1.60
N THR A 39 -4.90 21.95 -1.93
CA THR A 39 -5.69 22.87 -1.10
C THR A 39 -7.01 23.28 -1.75
N ASP A 40 -7.26 22.82 -2.98
CA ASP A 40 -8.37 23.23 -3.83
C ASP A 40 -9.65 22.41 -3.60
N PHE A 41 -9.56 21.28 -2.89
CA PHE A 41 -10.68 20.40 -2.58
C PHE A 41 -10.42 19.61 -1.28
N ASP A 42 -11.49 19.18 -0.58
CA ASP A 42 -11.34 18.34 0.62
C ASP A 42 -11.04 16.89 0.22
N PHE A 43 -9.76 16.52 0.24
CA PHE A 43 -9.27 15.19 -0.07
C PHE A 43 -9.18 14.25 1.14
N ARG A 44 -9.77 14.57 2.29
CA ARG A 44 -9.66 13.69 3.48
C ARG A 44 -10.11 12.26 3.23
N VAL A 45 -11.29 12.07 2.65
CA VAL A 45 -11.82 10.72 2.37
C VAL A 45 -10.92 9.89 1.43
N PRO A 46 -10.51 10.40 0.25
CA PRO A 46 -9.58 9.66 -0.60
C PRO A 46 -8.18 9.52 0.01
N LEU A 47 -7.72 10.48 0.83
CA LEU A 47 -6.45 10.36 1.55
C LEU A 47 -6.50 9.22 2.57
N ASP A 48 -7.54 9.16 3.41
CA ASP A 48 -7.75 8.09 4.38
C ASP A 48 -7.79 6.71 3.68
N ALA A 49 -8.43 6.61 2.52
CA ALA A 49 -8.47 5.37 1.75
C ALA A 49 -7.05 4.94 1.30
N VAL A 50 -6.25 5.87 0.78
CA VAL A 50 -4.87 5.59 0.34
C VAL A 50 -3.95 5.29 1.53
N GLU A 51 -4.13 5.96 2.68
CA GLU A 51 -3.37 5.69 3.90
C GLU A 51 -3.66 4.28 4.44
N ASN A 52 -4.93 3.85 4.46
CA ASN A 52 -5.28 2.47 4.79
C ASN A 52 -4.67 1.45 3.82
N GLU A 53 -4.66 1.75 2.51
CA GLU A 53 -3.98 0.89 1.52
C GLU A 53 -2.47 0.79 1.79
N ILE A 54 -1.82 1.90 2.16
CA ILE A 54 -0.40 1.94 2.51
C ILE A 54 -0.11 1.01 3.69
N GLU A 55 -0.91 1.07 4.76
CA GLU A 55 -0.74 0.20 5.94
C GLU A 55 -0.81 -1.29 5.58
N VAL A 56 -1.78 -1.67 4.73
CA VAL A 56 -1.93 -3.05 4.27
C VAL A 56 -0.71 -3.50 3.44
N ILE A 57 -0.19 -2.63 2.57
CA ILE A 57 0.98 -2.95 1.74
C ILE A 57 2.24 -3.04 2.62
N GLU A 58 2.43 -2.13 3.57
CA GLU A 58 3.58 -2.15 4.50
C GLU A 58 3.60 -3.43 5.32
N ALA A 59 2.44 -3.87 5.83
CA ALA A 59 2.30 -5.16 6.49
C ALA A 59 2.70 -6.33 5.57
N GLY A 60 2.31 -6.28 4.30
CA GLY A 60 2.72 -7.25 3.29
C GLY A 60 4.23 -7.28 3.05
N VAL A 61 4.89 -6.12 2.92
CA VAL A 61 6.35 -6.03 2.73
C VAL A 61 7.08 -6.61 3.96
N ALA A 62 6.60 -6.30 5.17
CA ALA A 62 7.19 -6.81 6.40
C ALA A 62 7.14 -8.35 6.54
N THR A 63 6.28 -9.05 5.80
CA THR A 63 6.28 -10.53 5.79
C THR A 63 7.57 -11.11 5.20
N PHE A 64 8.22 -10.39 4.29
CA PHE A 64 9.50 -10.79 3.69
C PHE A 64 10.67 -10.53 4.62
N ASP A 65 10.65 -9.40 5.33
CA ASP A 65 11.75 -9.00 6.23
C ASP A 65 11.82 -9.86 7.50
N ASN A 66 10.71 -10.53 7.84
CA ASN A 66 10.60 -11.48 8.96
C ASN A 66 10.78 -12.95 8.55
N SER A 67 11.12 -13.25 7.29
CA SER A 67 11.37 -14.63 6.86
C SER A 67 12.76 -15.11 7.32
N PRO A 68 12.87 -16.22 8.09
CA PRO A 68 14.16 -16.79 8.43
C PRO A 68 14.87 -17.28 7.16
N SER A 69 16.15 -16.94 7.06
CA SER A 69 17.07 -17.31 5.97
C SER A 69 17.24 -18.81 5.81
#